data_AF-A0A3D3YS56-F1
#
_entry.id   AF-A0A3D3YS56-F1
#
_cell.length_a   1.000
_cell.length_b   1.000
_cell.length_c   1.000
_cell.angle_alpha   90.00
_cell.angle_beta   90.00
_cell.angle_gamma   90.00
#
_symmetry.space_group_name_H-M   'P 1'
#
loop_
_entity.id
_entity.type
_entity.pdbx_description
1 polymer ?
#
loop_
_entity_poly.entity_id
_entity_poly.type
_entity_poly.pdbx_seq_one_letter_code
_entity_poly.pdbx_strand_id
1 'polypeptide(L)'
;MPDGMLPPGYRAVLLGQAANIEGLSTVAPLEEQTMEGSLLLMRLDFAERPSSETLGELEGGLREAGVPSWPGYPAIVYADAVQPAVYLAWQKGVAWMPIIIGILAITVLPALLGGLVWALLPDEVKQIINAMIMVGVIFLVMTLMKAFTPKLAEGAST
;
A
#
# COMPACT_ATOMS: atom_id res chain seq x y z
N MET A 1 13.74 -12.43 6.07
CA MET A 1 15.07 -12.78 5.48
C MET A 1 14.90 -12.91 3.96
N PRO A 2 15.71 -12.22 3.15
CA PRO A 2 15.69 -12.33 1.68
C PRO A 2 16.30 -13.63 1.13
N ASP A 3 17.01 -14.40 1.96
CA ASP A 3 17.73 -15.63 1.57
C ASP A 3 16.83 -16.79 1.09
N GLY A 4 15.51 -16.69 1.29
CA GLY A 4 14.54 -17.70 0.83
C GLY A 4 13.77 -17.34 -0.43
N MET A 5 13.92 -16.13 -0.96
CA MET A 5 13.16 -15.68 -2.13
C MET A 5 13.89 -15.95 -3.45
N LEU A 6 15.23 -15.89 -3.45
CA LEU A 6 16.02 -16.11 -4.66
C LEU A 6 15.85 -17.56 -5.15
N PRO A 7 15.34 -17.77 -6.37
CA PRO A 7 15.23 -19.12 -6.89
C PRO A 7 16.62 -19.75 -7.08
N PRO A 8 16.74 -21.08 -6.99
CA PRO A 8 18.01 -21.76 -7.22
C PRO A 8 18.61 -21.41 -8.59
N GLY A 9 19.92 -21.12 -8.62
CA GLY A 9 20.64 -20.77 -9.85
C GLY A 9 20.62 -19.29 -10.22
N TYR A 10 19.97 -18.43 -9.42
CA TYR A 10 19.97 -16.98 -9.63
C TYR A 10 20.98 -16.28 -8.72
N ARG A 11 21.56 -15.19 -9.21
CA ARG A 11 22.43 -14.28 -8.44
C ARG A 11 21.77 -12.91 -8.35
N ALA A 12 21.58 -12.41 -7.14
CA ALA A 12 21.12 -11.04 -6.93
C ALA A 12 22.22 -10.04 -7.32
N VAL A 13 21.85 -9.03 -8.11
CA VAL A 13 22.69 -7.89 -8.45
C VAL A 13 21.92 -6.62 -8.12
N LEU A 14 22.54 -5.72 -7.36
CA LEU A 14 21.93 -4.43 -7.05
C LEU A 14 21.90 -3.58 -8.33
N LEU A 15 20.71 -3.27 -8.82
CA LEU A 15 20.52 -2.42 -9.99
C LEU A 15 20.57 -0.93 -9.60
N GLY A 16 19.96 -0.56 -8.48
CA GLY A 16 19.94 0.81 -8.01
C GLY A 16 19.31 0.94 -6.63
N GLN A 17 19.39 2.15 -6.08
CA GLN A 17 18.81 2.52 -4.80
C GLN A 17 18.29 3.95 -4.89
N ALA A 18 17.15 4.20 -4.25
CA ALA A 18 16.60 5.54 -4.07
C ALA A 18 16.28 5.78 -2.59
N ALA A 19 16.43 7.02 -2.14
CA ALA A 19 16.09 7.42 -0.78
C ALA A 19 14.59 7.74 -0.61
N ASN A 20 13.87 7.99 -1.71
CA ASN A 20 12.46 8.35 -1.75
C ASN A 20 11.81 7.91 -3.07
N ILE A 21 10.49 8.04 -3.15
CA ILE A 21 9.70 7.63 -4.32
C ILE A 21 10.07 8.46 -5.56
N GLU A 22 10.34 9.76 -5.42
CA GLU A 22 10.76 10.59 -6.56
C GLU A 22 12.06 10.06 -7.18
N GLY A 23 12.98 9.60 -6.34
CA GLY A 23 14.26 9.01 -6.74
C GLY A 23 14.12 7.65 -7.44
N LEU A 24 13.00 6.93 -7.30
CA LEU A 24 12.79 5.65 -8.00
C LEU A 24 12.75 5.82 -9.53
N SER A 25 12.39 7.02 -10.02
CA SER A 25 12.43 7.35 -11.45
C SER A 25 13.81 7.17 -12.07
N THR A 26 14.88 7.34 -11.27
CA THR A 26 16.27 7.14 -11.72
C THR A 26 16.63 5.67 -11.96
N VAL A 27 15.81 4.75 -11.42
CA VAL A 27 15.99 3.30 -11.55
C VAL A 27 15.23 2.75 -12.76
N ALA A 28 14.23 3.48 -13.29
CA ALA A 28 13.45 3.03 -14.44
C ALA A 28 14.29 2.72 -15.70
N PRO A 29 15.28 3.54 -16.09
CA PRO A 29 16.17 3.21 -17.22
C PRO A 29 17.05 1.98 -16.97
N LEU A 30 17.30 1.64 -15.70
CA LEU A 30 18.12 0.48 -15.30
C LEU A 30 17.30 -0.81 -15.43
N GLU A 31 16.01 -0.77 -15.11
CA GLU A 31 15.07 -1.85 -15.38
C GLU A 31 14.96 -2.13 -16.88
N GLU A 32 14.87 -1.09 -17.70
CA GLU A 32 14.74 -1.21 -19.15
C GLU A 32 15.94 -1.92 -19.80
N GLN A 33 17.13 -1.75 -19.23
CA GLN A 33 18.35 -2.42 -19.69
C GLN A 33 18.45 -3.89 -19.27
N THR A 34 17.55 -4.36 -18.38
CA THR A 34 17.52 -5.77 -17.99
C THR A 34 16.83 -6.63 -19.05
N MET A 35 17.33 -7.85 -19.21
CA MET A 35 16.77 -8.80 -20.17
C MET A 35 15.33 -9.14 -19.81
N GLU A 36 14.45 -9.21 -20.80
CA GLU A 36 13.09 -9.72 -20.60
C GLU A 36 13.12 -11.12 -19.99
N GLY A 37 12.19 -11.39 -19.08
CA GLY A 37 12.14 -12.60 -18.28
C GLY A 37 12.99 -12.57 -17.01
N SER A 38 13.83 -11.54 -16.80
CA SER A 38 14.61 -11.38 -15.57
C SER A 38 13.72 -11.24 -14.34
N LEU A 39 14.17 -11.79 -13.21
CA LEU A 39 13.50 -11.68 -11.93
C LEU A 39 13.96 -10.42 -11.22
N LEU A 40 13.03 -9.48 -11.01
CA LEU A 40 13.29 -8.22 -10.35
C LEU A 40 12.76 -8.24 -8.93
N LEU A 41 13.56 -7.70 -8.01
CA LEU A 41 13.25 -7.57 -6.60
C LEU A 41 13.51 -6.13 -6.17
N MET A 42 12.50 -5.47 -5.63
CA MET A 42 12.63 -4.17 -4.99
C MET A 42 12.32 -4.31 -3.50
N ARG A 43 13.15 -3.69 -2.67
CA ARG A 43 12.89 -3.54 -1.23
C ARG A 43 12.50 -2.09 -0.97
N LEU A 44 11.37 -1.92 -0.30
CA LEU A 44 10.85 -0.64 0.17
C LEU A 44 10.99 -0.62 1.68
N ASP A 45 11.75 0.33 2.20
CA ASP A 45 11.94 0.54 3.63
C ASP A 45 11.03 1.66 4.12
N PHE A 46 10.26 1.40 5.18
CA PHE A 46 9.32 2.34 5.78
C PHE A 46 9.72 2.70 7.20
N ALA A 47 9.31 3.89 7.64
CA ALA A 47 9.45 4.28 9.04
C ALA A 47 8.55 3.43 9.96
N GLU A 48 7.33 3.14 9.50
CA GLU A 48 6.36 2.28 10.16
C GLU A 48 5.84 1.23 9.18
N ARG A 49 5.51 0.04 9.69
CA ARG A 49 5.01 -1.05 8.85
C ARG A 49 3.65 -0.66 8.24
N PRO A 50 3.48 -0.71 6.90
CA PRO A 50 2.18 -0.47 6.26
C PRO A 50 1.13 -1.47 6.73
N SER A 51 -0.14 -1.05 6.76
CA SER A 51 -1.25 -1.91 7.14
C SER A 51 -1.47 -3.03 6.11
N SER A 52 -2.10 -4.13 6.53
CA SER A 52 -2.45 -5.23 5.61
C SER A 52 -3.42 -4.78 4.51
N GLU A 53 -4.25 -3.79 4.78
CA GLU A 53 -5.18 -3.19 3.81
C GLU A 53 -4.40 -2.46 2.71
N THR A 54 -3.49 -1.55 3.08
CA THR A 54 -2.63 -0.82 2.14
C THR A 54 -1.77 -1.78 1.29
N LEU A 55 -1.26 -2.86 1.90
CA LEU A 55 -0.52 -3.89 1.16
C LEU A 55 -1.41 -4.68 0.20
N GLY A 56 -2.66 -4.94 0.59
CA GLY A 56 -3.65 -5.58 -0.27
C GLY A 56 -4.05 -4.71 -1.46
N GLU A 57 -4.22 -3.41 -1.25
CA GLU A 57 -4.48 -2.43 -2.31
C GLU A 57 -3.30 -2.33 -3.28
N LEU A 58 -2.06 -2.32 -2.77
CA LEU A 58 -0.85 -2.33 -3.59
C LEU A 58 -0.76 -3.59 -4.44
N GLU A 59 -0.99 -4.77 -3.85
CA GLU A 59 -1.00 -6.05 -4.57
C GLU A 59 -2.10 -6.07 -5.63
N GLY A 60 -3.31 -5.63 -5.29
CA GLY A 60 -4.44 -5.53 -6.21
C GLY A 60 -4.14 -4.62 -7.39
N GLY A 61 -3.64 -3.41 -7.13
CA GLY A 61 -3.29 -2.46 -8.17
C GLY A 61 -2.20 -2.97 -9.12
N LEU A 62 -1.18 -3.66 -8.59
CA LEU A 62 -0.11 -4.25 -9.41
C LEU A 62 -0.64 -5.37 -10.31
N ARG A 63 -1.51 -6.24 -9.78
CA ARG A 63 -2.13 -7.33 -10.56
C ARG A 63 -3.08 -6.81 -11.62
N GLU A 64 -3.93 -5.84 -11.28
CA GLU A 64 -4.87 -5.22 -12.22
C GLU A 64 -4.13 -4.53 -13.36
N ALA A 65 -2.99 -3.91 -13.07
CA ALA A 65 -2.11 -3.33 -14.08
C ALA A 65 -1.36 -4.38 -14.93
N GLY A 66 -1.47 -5.67 -14.60
CA GLY A 66 -0.87 -6.77 -15.34
C GLY A 66 0.59 -7.06 -14.99
N VAL A 67 1.10 -6.54 -13.88
CA VAL A 67 2.47 -6.82 -13.42
C VAL A 67 2.58 -8.32 -13.09
N PRO A 68 3.49 -9.08 -13.73
CA PRO A 68 3.60 -10.52 -13.51
C PRO A 68 4.39 -10.82 -12.24
N SER A 69 3.91 -11.79 -11.44
CA SER A 69 4.66 -12.30 -10.29
C SER A 69 5.83 -13.18 -10.74
N TRP A 70 6.74 -13.49 -9.81
CA TRP A 70 7.77 -14.49 -10.06
C TRP A 70 7.17 -15.87 -10.35
N PRO A 71 7.74 -16.66 -11.27
CA PRO A 71 7.32 -18.04 -11.50
C PRO A 71 7.35 -18.87 -10.21
N GLY A 72 6.25 -19.52 -9.87
CA GLY A 72 6.11 -20.32 -8.64
C GLY A 72 5.75 -19.52 -7.39
N TYR A 73 5.68 -18.19 -7.48
CA TYR A 73 5.28 -17.30 -6.40
C TYR A 73 3.92 -16.67 -6.74
N PRO A 74 2.90 -16.84 -5.89
CA PRO A 74 1.56 -16.40 -6.22
C PRO A 74 1.37 -14.90 -6.10
N ALA A 75 2.21 -14.18 -5.33
CA ALA A 75 2.05 -12.77 -4.99
C ALA A 75 3.19 -11.91 -5.55
N ILE A 76 2.97 -10.60 -5.59
CA ILE A 76 3.97 -9.61 -6.02
C ILE A 76 4.53 -8.90 -4.77
N VAL A 77 3.67 -8.62 -3.80
CA VAL A 77 3.96 -7.88 -2.56
C VAL A 77 4.18 -8.83 -1.39
N TYR A 78 5.28 -8.64 -0.67
CA TYR A 78 5.68 -9.44 0.48
C TYR A 78 6.14 -8.56 1.64
N ALA A 79 5.43 -8.58 2.76
CA ALA A 79 5.87 -7.87 3.96
C ALA A 79 6.95 -8.66 4.72
N ASP A 80 8.00 -7.99 5.18
CA ASP A 80 8.96 -8.58 6.10
C ASP A 80 8.31 -8.77 7.48
N ALA A 81 8.52 -9.95 8.08
CA ALA A 81 7.94 -10.30 9.38
C ALA A 81 8.57 -9.53 10.55
N VAL A 82 9.81 -9.06 10.40
CA VAL A 82 10.61 -8.47 11.49
C VAL A 82 10.82 -6.98 11.27
N GLN A 83 11.08 -6.56 10.04
CA GLN A 83 11.37 -5.17 9.69
C GLN A 83 10.14 -4.48 9.09
N PRO A 84 10.03 -3.13 9.18
CA PRO A 84 9.05 -2.35 8.42
C PRO A 84 9.49 -2.24 6.94
N ALA A 85 9.75 -3.38 6.30
CA ALA A 85 10.19 -3.49 4.92
C ALA A 85 9.17 -4.29 4.11
N VAL A 86 8.97 -3.88 2.86
CA VAL A 86 8.10 -4.57 1.90
C VAL A 86 8.91 -4.89 0.67
N TYR A 87 8.80 -6.12 0.18
CA TYR A 87 9.45 -6.58 -1.02
C TYR A 87 8.44 -6.67 -2.16
N LEU A 88 8.80 -6.13 -3.31
CA LEU A 88 8.08 -6.30 -4.57
C LEU A 88 8.88 -7.23 -5.47
N ALA A 89 8.28 -8.33 -5.89
CA ALA A 89 8.90 -9.34 -6.73
C ALA A 89 8.08 -9.51 -8.02
N TRP A 90 8.65 -9.08 -9.14
CA TRP A 90 8.00 -9.19 -10.45
C TRP A 90 8.94 -9.71 -11.52
N GLN A 91 8.37 -10.27 -12.58
CA GLN A 91 9.11 -10.67 -13.76
C GLN A 91 9.19 -9.50 -14.74
N LYS A 92 10.38 -9.20 -15.25
CA LYS A 92 10.57 -8.23 -16.31
C LYS A 92 9.83 -8.70 -17.57
N GLY A 93 8.81 -7.96 -17.99
CA GLY A 93 8.21 -8.08 -19.31
C GLY A 93 8.53 -6.82 -20.08
N VAL A 94 7.71 -5.78 -19.88
CA VAL A 94 7.98 -4.40 -20.30
C VAL A 94 8.61 -3.60 -19.16
N ALA A 95 8.91 -2.31 -19.34
CA ALA A 95 9.40 -1.46 -18.26
C ALA A 95 8.25 -1.18 -17.28
N TRP A 96 8.19 -1.92 -16.18
CA TRP A 96 7.11 -1.86 -15.19
C TRP A 96 7.30 -0.74 -14.17
N MET A 97 8.53 -0.23 -14.00
CA MET A 97 8.86 0.79 -13.01
C MET A 97 7.94 2.01 -13.05
N PRO A 98 7.58 2.62 -14.20
CA PRO A 98 6.64 3.75 -14.22
C PRO A 98 5.26 3.41 -13.63
N ILE A 99 4.76 2.20 -13.92
CA ILE A 99 3.47 1.71 -13.42
C ILE A 99 3.57 1.43 -11.91
N ILE A 100 4.64 0.75 -11.48
CA ILE A 100 4.90 0.45 -10.07
C ILE A 100 5.01 1.74 -9.25
N ILE A 101 5.76 2.74 -9.73
CA ILE A 101 5.89 4.05 -9.09
C ILE A 101 4.53 4.73 -8.98
N GLY A 102 3.71 4.72 -10.05
CA GLY A 102 2.37 5.30 -10.04
C GLY A 102 1.45 4.66 -9.00
N ILE A 103 1.44 3.34 -8.90
CA ILE A 103 0.62 2.61 -7.93
C ILE A 103 1.12 2.87 -6.50
N LEU A 104 2.44 2.85 -6.27
CA LEU A 104 3.03 3.20 -4.97
C LEU A 104 2.65 4.61 -4.54
N ALA A 105 2.64 5.56 -5.48
CA ALA A 105 2.26 6.94 -5.23
C ALA A 105 0.77 7.10 -4.83
N ILE A 106 -0.11 6.19 -5.28
CA ILE A 106 -1.55 6.26 -4.97
C ILE A 106 -1.91 5.45 -3.72
N THR A 107 -1.22 4.35 -3.47
CA THR A 107 -1.58 3.41 -2.38
C THR A 107 -0.82 3.71 -1.09
N VAL A 108 0.49 3.88 -1.20
CA VAL A 108 1.38 3.98 -0.04
C VAL A 108 1.60 5.44 0.38
N LEU A 109 1.62 6.35 -0.59
CA LEU A 109 1.86 7.77 -0.35
C LEU A 109 0.75 8.42 0.49
N PRO A 110 -0.55 8.13 0.31
CA PRO A 110 -1.59 8.64 1.22
C PRO A 110 -1.51 8.10 2.63
N ALA A 111 -1.05 6.87 2.85
CA ALA A 111 -0.82 6.34 4.19
C ALA A 111 0.38 7.04 4.87
N LEU A 112 1.45 7.28 4.10
CA LEU A 112 2.63 8.01 4.58
C LEU A 112 2.36 9.51 4.80
N LEU A 113 1.66 10.16 3.87
CA LEU A 113 1.24 11.55 4.00
C LEU A 113 0.15 11.71 5.03
N GLY A 114 -0.83 10.81 5.11
CA GLY A 114 -1.88 10.86 6.13
C GLY A 114 -1.28 10.80 7.53
N GLY A 115 -0.36 9.86 7.77
CA GLY A 115 0.37 9.76 9.03
C GLY A 115 1.32 10.93 9.29
N LEU A 116 2.06 11.40 8.29
CA LEU A 116 3.02 12.50 8.42
C LEU A 116 2.34 13.87 8.56
N VAL A 117 1.33 14.16 7.74
CA VAL A 117 0.48 15.35 7.84
C VAL A 117 -0.23 15.34 9.18
N TRP A 118 -0.76 14.19 9.63
CA TRP A 118 -1.30 14.07 10.98
C TRP A 118 -0.23 14.32 12.04
N ALA A 119 0.97 13.74 11.95
CA ALA A 119 2.03 13.97 12.93
C ALA A 119 2.47 15.45 13.00
N LEU A 120 2.54 16.14 11.85
CA LEU A 120 2.89 17.55 11.74
C LEU A 120 1.73 18.51 12.06
N LEU A 121 0.50 18.03 12.05
CA LEU A 121 -0.67 18.84 12.42
C LEU A 121 -0.62 19.19 13.91
N PRO A 122 -0.75 20.48 14.28
CA PRO A 122 -0.91 20.89 15.66
C PRO A 122 -2.10 20.20 16.32
N ASP A 123 -1.99 19.93 17.62
CA ASP A 123 -3.03 19.20 18.37
C ASP A 123 -4.38 19.91 18.34
N GLU A 124 -4.40 21.23 18.22
CA GLU A 124 -5.62 22.04 18.08
C GLU A 124 -6.40 21.67 16.81
N VAL A 125 -5.69 21.46 15.70
CA VAL A 125 -6.32 21.11 14.41
C VAL A 125 -6.83 19.67 14.44
N LYS A 126 -6.05 18.75 15.03
CA LYS A 126 -6.50 17.37 15.26
C LYS A 126 -7.75 17.33 16.12
N GLN A 127 -7.81 18.13 17.18
CA GLN A 127 -8.98 18.22 18.05
C GLN A 127 -10.21 18.76 17.33
N ILE A 128 -10.06 19.78 16.48
CA ILE A 128 -11.16 20.30 15.65
C ILE A 128 -11.67 19.21 14.69
N ILE A 129 -10.78 18.51 13.99
CA ILE A 129 -11.15 17.42 13.08
C ILE A 129 -11.88 16.31 13.83
N ASN A 130 -11.35 15.87 14.98
CA ASN A 130 -11.97 14.84 15.81
C ASN A 130 -13.34 15.27 16.34
N ALA A 131 -13.49 16.54 16.75
CA ALA A 131 -14.77 17.09 17.15
C ALA A 131 -15.79 17.09 16.00
N MET A 132 -15.37 17.46 14.78
CA MET A 132 -16.22 17.42 13.60
C MET A 132 -16.66 16.00 13.24
N ILE A 133 -15.74 15.03 13.31
CA ILE A 133 -16.05 13.61 13.07
C ILE A 133 -17.04 13.11 14.12
N MET A 134 -16.81 13.40 15.39
CA MET A 134 -17.70 13.00 16.48
C MET A 134 -19.11 13.59 16.32
N VAL A 135 -19.23 14.85 15.90
CA VAL A 135 -20.52 15.46 15.55
C VAL A 135 -21.17 14.73 14.37
N GLY A 136 -20.42 14.37 13.34
CA GLY A 136 -20.91 13.59 12.20
C GLY A 136 -21.41 12.20 12.62
N VAL A 137 -20.69 11.50 13.49
CA VAL A 137 -21.08 10.18 14.04
C VAL A 137 -22.35 10.30 14.88
N ILE A 138 -22.46 11.31 15.74
CA ILE A 138 -23.67 11.56 16.53
C ILE A 138 -24.86 11.82 15.60
N PHE A 139 -24.68 12.63 14.56
CA PHE A 139 -25.73 12.88 13.57
C PHE A 139 -26.14 11.62 12.81
N LEU A 140 -25.17 10.78 12.42
CA LEU A 140 -25.41 9.50 11.77
C LEU A 140 -26.20 8.55 12.70
N VAL A 141 -25.77 8.40 13.96
CA VAL A 141 -26.45 7.58 14.97
C VAL A 141 -27.87 8.06 15.20
N MET A 142 -28.09 9.38 15.32
CA MET A 142 -29.44 9.94 15.48
C MET A 142 -30.30 9.68 14.24
N THR A 143 -29.73 9.76 13.05
CA THR A 143 -30.43 9.47 11.79
C THR A 143 -30.80 7.99 11.69
N LEU A 144 -29.89 7.09 12.07
CA LEU A 144 -30.16 5.66 12.15
C LEU A 144 -31.21 5.34 13.21
N MET A 145 -31.09 5.90 14.42
CA MET A 145 -32.11 5.71 15.46
C MET A 145 -33.49 6.15 14.96
N LYS A 146 -33.61 7.32 14.31
CA LYS A 146 -34.88 7.77 13.71
C LYS A 146 -35.42 6.82 12.64
N ALA A 147 -34.56 6.15 11.87
CA ALA A 147 -34.96 5.15 10.89
C ALA A 147 -35.46 3.84 11.53
N PHE A 148 -34.93 3.46 12.70
CA PHE A 148 -35.34 2.24 13.43
C PHE A 148 -36.44 2.46 14.49
N THR A 149 -36.61 3.67 15.02
CA THR A 149 -37.67 4.00 16.00
C THR A 149 -39.09 3.69 15.51
N PRO A 150 -39.50 3.94 14.24
CA PRO A 150 -40.84 3.57 13.79
C PRO A 150 -41.10 2.06 13.88
N LYS A 151 -40.08 1.20 13.80
CA LYS A 151 -40.23 -0.26 13.84
C LYS A 151 -40.40 -0.85 15.24
N LEU A 152 -40.09 -0.12 16.31
CA LEU A 152 -40.35 -0.55 17.70
C LEU A 152 -41.73 -0.12 18.21
N ALA A 153 -42.30 0.95 17.64
CA ALA A 153 -43.64 1.43 18.00
C ALA A 153 -44.75 0.56 17.40
N GLU A 154 -44.56 -0.02 16.21
CA GLU A 154 -45.52 -0.97 15.61
C GLU A 154 -45.47 -2.39 16.24
N GLY A 155 -44.38 -2.74 16.92
CA GLY A 155 -44.25 -4.05 17.60
C GLY A 155 -44.83 -4.09 19.02
N ALA A 156 -45.28 -2.95 19.56
CA ALA A 156 -45.83 -2.83 20.91
C ALA A 156 -47.37 -2.73 20.93
N SER A 157 -48.02 -2.84 19.76
CA SER A 157 -49.47 -2.91 19.61
C SER A 157 -49.89 -4.22 18.93
N THR A 158 -49.60 -5.35 19.58
CA THR A 158 -50.33 -6.62 19.42
C THR A 158 -50.53 -7.26 20.78
#